data_AF-A0A239K895-F1
#
_entry.id   AF-A0A239K895-F1
#
_cell.length_a   1.000
_cell.length_b   1.000
_cell.length_c   1.000
_cell.angle_alpha   90.00
_cell.angle_beta   90.00
_cell.angle_gamma   90.00
#
_symmetry.space_group_name_H-M   'P 1'
#
loop_
_entity.id
_entity.type
_entity.pdbx_description
1 polymer ?
#
loop_
_entity_poly.entity_id
_entity_poly.type
_entity_poly.pdbx_seq_one_letter_code
_entity_poly.pdbx_strand_id
1 'polypeptide(L)'
;MSGLDLNRINKQVSPKSKTQSKNILDLLNKEISLSKPITDKIKEAFYSELNSMLVAGIDLKSCIDLIADETKKEKQKDVFKLISQEMIKGNTLAQALRKTNSFGPYEYFSIKIGEETGQLPKVTHDLSIYFKRKLDQKRQLVTALSYPLLILITSLGAVSFMMFFMVPMFSDVFTRFGGELPAVTQLVIDFSAFLSSHWLILLFIIVLLTAILIAIRKNEKFVLIKDRLIIKLPFFGKLYSSLYMAQFCNSMALLISSKVSLTNAIELMESMINFSLLKEVMPVVKDDLMNGESLHNSLSKNSLFDKKMITMIKIGEEVTQLDSFFQKLGDQYSEEVKYRTTQLNTFMEPMLIIFLGVVVGFILITMYLPMFQISTNLGL
;
A
#
# COMPACT_ATOMS: atom_id res chain seq x y z
N MET A 1 -27.66 86.43 38.23
CA MET A 1 -27.34 85.28 39.10
C MET A 1 -28.49 84.30 38.98
N SER A 2 -28.24 83.00 38.89
CA SER A 2 -29.16 81.97 38.34
C SER A 2 -29.07 81.88 36.82
N GLY A 3 -29.09 80.72 36.16
CA GLY A 3 -29.26 79.36 36.65
C GLY A 3 -29.48 78.44 35.44
N LEU A 4 -28.91 77.24 35.52
CA LEU A 4 -29.35 75.98 34.91
C LEU A 4 -29.62 75.94 33.40
N ASP A 5 -28.65 75.41 32.65
CA ASP A 5 -28.86 74.85 31.31
C ASP A 5 -28.64 73.33 31.33
N LEU A 6 -29.72 72.59 31.13
CA LEU A 6 -29.84 71.13 31.28
C LEU A 6 -29.49 70.41 29.98
N ASN A 7 -28.22 70.32 29.61
CA ASN A 7 -27.82 69.44 28.49
C ASN A 7 -26.34 69.00 28.49
N ARG A 8 -25.91 68.33 29.56
CA ARG A 8 -24.66 67.54 29.54
C ARG A 8 -24.74 66.31 30.44
N ILE A 9 -25.52 65.31 30.03
CA ILE A 9 -25.28 63.92 30.44
C ILE A 9 -25.40 63.05 29.19
N ASN A 10 -24.31 62.89 28.45
CA ASN A 10 -23.88 61.58 27.99
C ASN A 10 -22.46 61.68 27.41
N LYS A 11 -21.44 61.46 28.25
CA LYS A 11 -20.10 61.12 27.77
C LYS A 11 -19.52 60.06 28.71
N GLN A 12 -19.03 59.00 28.08
CA GLN A 12 -18.12 57.97 28.60
C GLN A 12 -18.76 56.80 29.37
N VAL A 13 -19.23 55.80 28.61
CA VAL A 13 -18.88 54.41 28.89
C VAL A 13 -18.45 53.75 27.58
N SER A 14 -17.16 53.46 27.46
CA SER A 14 -16.57 52.67 26.39
C SER A 14 -16.80 51.17 26.65
N PRO A 15 -17.42 50.41 25.72
CA PRO A 15 -17.34 48.95 25.76
C PRO A 15 -16.10 48.46 25.01
N LYS A 16 -15.28 47.71 25.75
CA LYS A 16 -14.11 46.93 25.35
C LYS A 16 -14.35 46.10 24.09
N SER A 17 -13.30 45.98 23.29
CA SER A 17 -13.17 45.09 22.13
C SER A 17 -13.63 43.66 22.46
N LYS A 18 -14.74 43.23 21.88
CA LYS A 18 -15.03 41.80 21.73
C LYS A 18 -14.16 41.28 20.58
N THR A 19 -12.95 40.86 20.93
CA THR A 19 -12.14 39.97 20.10
C THR A 19 -13.00 38.79 19.72
N GLN A 20 -13.22 38.63 18.41
CA GLN A 20 -13.88 37.48 17.81
C GLN A 20 -13.23 36.21 18.35
N SER A 21 -13.94 35.55 19.26
CA SER A 21 -13.78 34.13 19.52
C SER A 21 -14.06 33.42 18.19
N LYS A 22 -13.02 33.20 17.38
CA LYS A 22 -13.04 32.21 16.32
C LYS A 22 -13.40 30.90 17.01
N ASN A 23 -14.66 30.50 16.86
CA ASN A 23 -15.20 29.29 17.43
C ASN A 23 -14.28 28.13 17.05
N ILE A 24 -13.62 27.55 18.05
CA ILE A 24 -12.87 26.30 17.91
C ILE A 24 -13.83 25.19 17.40
N LEU A 25 -15.12 25.33 17.70
CA LEU A 25 -16.19 24.48 17.19
C LEU A 25 -16.43 24.63 15.67
N ASP A 26 -16.21 25.80 15.06
CA ASP A 26 -16.28 25.96 13.59
C ASP A 26 -15.07 25.35 12.89
N LEU A 27 -13.91 25.26 13.57
CA LEU A 27 -12.75 24.52 13.08
C LEU A 27 -12.91 23.00 13.22
N LEU A 28 -13.68 22.53 14.21
CA LEU A 28 -14.01 21.11 14.39
C LEU A 28 -15.16 20.63 13.47
N ASN A 29 -16.06 21.55 13.09
CA ASN A 29 -17.14 21.31 12.12
C ASN A 29 -16.75 21.62 10.67
N LYS A 30 -15.51 22.03 10.41
CA LYS A 30 -14.97 21.95 9.06
C LYS A 30 -14.90 20.47 8.75
N GLU A 31 -15.92 19.97 8.05
CA GLU A 31 -15.96 18.62 7.51
C GLU A 31 -14.64 18.38 6.79
N ILE A 32 -13.73 17.73 7.51
CA ILE A 32 -12.60 17.10 6.90
C ILE A 32 -13.24 15.94 6.16
N SER A 33 -13.68 16.21 4.92
CA SER A 33 -14.04 15.20 3.94
C SER A 33 -12.77 14.48 3.51
N LEU A 34 -12.11 13.84 4.48
CA LEU A 34 -11.28 12.67 4.31
C LEU A 34 -12.20 11.51 3.91
N SER A 35 -12.95 11.72 2.82
CA SER A 35 -13.50 10.66 1.99
C SER A 35 -12.29 9.79 1.65
N LYS A 36 -12.24 8.60 2.25
CA LYS A 36 -11.22 7.63 1.88
C LYS A 36 -11.42 7.35 0.39
N PRO A 37 -10.36 7.42 -0.44
CA PRO A 37 -10.47 7.14 -1.86
C PRO A 37 -11.13 5.77 -2.06
N ILE A 38 -11.93 5.66 -3.12
CA ILE A 38 -12.55 4.40 -3.55
C ILE A 38 -11.46 3.32 -3.64
N THR A 39 -11.72 2.15 -3.04
CA THR A 39 -10.76 1.04 -3.01
C THR A 39 -10.67 0.36 -4.37
N ASP A 40 -9.53 -0.27 -4.67
CA ASP A 40 -9.32 -1.03 -5.92
C ASP A 40 -10.45 -2.07 -6.17
N LYS A 41 -11.04 -2.65 -5.11
CA LYS A 41 -12.17 -3.60 -5.20
C LYS A 41 -13.44 -2.94 -5.77
N ILE A 42 -13.72 -1.71 -5.36
CA ILE A 42 -14.90 -0.99 -5.83
C ILE A 42 -14.65 -0.48 -7.25
N LYS A 43 -13.40 -0.08 -7.57
CA LYS A 43 -13.03 0.30 -8.93
C LYS A 43 -13.20 -0.86 -9.90
N GLU A 44 -12.77 -2.07 -9.51
CA GLU A 44 -12.97 -3.28 -10.33
C GLU A 44 -14.45 -3.53 -10.61
N ALA A 45 -15.29 -3.54 -9.58
CA ALA A 45 -16.74 -3.70 -9.72
C ALA A 45 -17.36 -2.60 -10.61
N PHE A 46 -17.03 -1.33 -10.33
CA PHE A 46 -17.49 -0.17 -11.11
C PHE A 46 -17.18 -0.33 -12.61
N TYR A 47 -15.94 -0.66 -12.97
CA TYR A 47 -15.56 -0.83 -14.37
C TYR A 47 -16.17 -2.08 -15.01
N SER A 48 -16.36 -3.16 -14.24
CA SER A 48 -17.01 -4.39 -14.71
C SER A 48 -18.50 -4.18 -15.01
N GLU A 49 -19.22 -3.51 -14.11
CA GLU A 49 -20.65 -3.19 -14.26
C GLU A 49 -20.85 -2.18 -15.40
N LEU A 50 -20.02 -1.13 -15.44
CA LEU A 50 -20.04 -0.13 -16.50
C LEU A 50 -19.79 -0.77 -17.87
N ASN A 51 -18.79 -1.65 -17.99
CA ASN A 51 -18.54 -2.39 -19.23
C ASN A 51 -19.76 -3.20 -19.65
N SER A 52 -20.33 -3.99 -18.74
CA SER A 52 -21.46 -4.88 -19.03
C SER A 52 -22.67 -4.10 -19.57
N MET A 53 -23.00 -2.97 -18.95
CA MET A 53 -24.12 -2.11 -19.37
C MET A 53 -23.84 -1.37 -20.68
N LEU A 54 -22.61 -0.88 -20.88
CA LEU A 54 -22.22 -0.22 -22.12
C LEU A 54 -22.25 -1.18 -23.32
N VAL A 55 -21.82 -2.43 -23.12
CA VAL A 55 -21.94 -3.49 -24.15
C VAL A 55 -23.41 -3.83 -24.44
N ALA A 56 -24.28 -3.76 -23.43
CA ALA A 56 -25.73 -3.93 -23.60
C ALA A 56 -26.43 -2.73 -24.27
N GLY A 57 -25.69 -1.65 -24.57
CA GLY A 57 -26.21 -0.46 -25.27
C GLY A 57 -26.93 0.54 -24.37
N ILE A 58 -26.78 0.43 -23.04
CA ILE A 58 -27.32 1.43 -22.11
C ILE A 58 -26.51 2.72 -22.24
N ASP A 59 -27.18 3.88 -22.22
CA ASP A 59 -26.47 5.16 -22.29
C ASP A 59 -25.58 5.37 -21.05
N LEU A 60 -24.45 6.05 -21.25
CA LEU A 60 -23.41 6.17 -20.24
C LEU A 60 -23.91 6.82 -18.94
N LYS A 61 -24.80 7.83 -19.04
CA LYS A 61 -25.35 8.51 -17.86
C LYS A 61 -26.20 7.54 -17.04
N SER A 62 -27.12 6.83 -17.68
CA SER A 62 -27.97 5.84 -17.01
C SER A 62 -27.14 4.74 -16.34
N CYS A 63 -26.04 4.31 -16.96
CA CYS A 63 -25.11 3.36 -16.33
C CYS A 63 -24.57 3.90 -14.98
N ILE A 64 -24.12 5.16 -14.94
CA ILE A 64 -23.58 5.76 -13.71
C ILE A 64 -24.67 5.94 -12.65
N ASP A 65 -25.89 6.33 -13.05
CA ASP A 65 -27.02 6.47 -12.13
C ASP A 65 -27.40 5.12 -11.50
N LEU A 66 -27.46 4.04 -12.30
CA LEU A 66 -27.72 2.69 -11.81
C LEU A 66 -26.66 2.23 -10.81
N ILE A 67 -25.37 2.42 -11.11
CA ILE A 67 -24.28 2.06 -10.18
C ILE A 67 -24.37 2.88 -8.88
N ALA A 68 -24.70 4.17 -8.98
CA ALA A 68 -24.90 5.00 -7.80
C ALA A 68 -26.06 4.49 -6.94
N ASP A 69 -27.14 4.01 -7.55
CA ASP A 69 -28.30 3.51 -6.83
C ASP A 69 -28.10 2.13 -6.19
N GLU A 70 -27.36 1.24 -6.84
CA GLU A 70 -26.98 -0.08 -6.30
C GLU A 70 -25.92 0.01 -5.19
N THR A 71 -25.18 1.12 -5.11
CA THR A 71 -24.12 1.32 -4.12
C THR A 71 -24.68 1.50 -2.71
N LYS A 72 -24.44 0.51 -1.85
CA LYS A 72 -24.95 0.47 -0.46
C LYS A 72 -24.31 1.48 0.50
N LYS A 73 -23.05 1.87 0.27
CA LYS A 73 -22.31 2.75 1.18
C LYS A 73 -22.47 4.20 0.74
N GLU A 74 -23.08 5.03 1.59
CA GLU A 74 -23.36 6.45 1.29
C GLU A 74 -22.13 7.21 0.75
N LYS A 75 -20.97 7.10 1.42
CA LYS A 75 -19.74 7.77 0.96
C LYS A 75 -19.28 7.38 -0.45
N GLN A 76 -19.61 6.17 -0.91
CA GLN A 76 -19.27 5.71 -2.27
C GLN A 76 -20.35 6.15 -3.25
N LYS A 77 -21.61 6.08 -2.84
CA LYS A 77 -22.75 6.59 -3.57
C LYS A 77 -22.60 8.08 -3.88
N ASP A 78 -22.11 8.88 -2.94
CA ASP A 78 -21.81 10.31 -3.13
C ASP A 78 -20.79 10.55 -4.25
N VAL A 79 -19.78 9.69 -4.36
CA VAL A 79 -18.76 9.80 -5.43
C VAL A 79 -19.39 9.51 -6.80
N PHE A 80 -20.21 8.47 -6.92
CA PHE A 80 -20.88 8.14 -8.18
C PHE A 80 -21.95 9.17 -8.57
N LYS A 81 -22.70 9.70 -7.58
CA LYS A 81 -23.62 10.82 -7.79
C LYS A 81 -22.89 12.07 -8.28
N LEU A 82 -21.72 12.39 -7.70
CA LEU A 82 -20.90 13.51 -8.17
C LEU A 82 -20.48 13.31 -9.64
N ILE A 83 -20.10 12.09 -10.05
CA ILE A 83 -19.77 11.79 -11.45
C ILE A 83 -20.97 12.04 -12.36
N SER A 84 -22.15 11.51 -12.00
CA SER A 84 -23.39 11.74 -12.75
C SER A 84 -23.73 13.22 -12.88
N GLN A 85 -23.64 13.98 -11.78
CA GLN A 85 -23.87 15.43 -11.77
C GLN A 85 -22.89 16.19 -12.68
N GLU A 86 -21.62 15.82 -12.68
CA GLU A 86 -20.63 16.45 -13.55
C GLU A 86 -20.85 16.14 -15.03
N MET A 87 -21.34 14.94 -15.34
CA MET A 87 -21.76 14.59 -16.70
C MET A 87 -23.01 15.35 -17.14
N ILE A 88 -23.99 15.56 -16.25
CA ILE A 88 -25.18 16.39 -16.53
C ILE A 88 -24.77 17.84 -16.86
N LYS A 89 -23.71 18.35 -16.23
CA LYS A 89 -23.13 19.67 -16.53
C LYS A 89 -22.37 19.71 -17.87
N GLY A 90 -22.32 18.61 -18.62
CA GLY A 90 -21.67 18.50 -19.92
C GLY A 90 -20.18 18.15 -19.86
N ASN A 91 -19.64 17.76 -18.70
CA ASN A 91 -18.27 17.25 -18.65
C ASN A 91 -18.20 15.82 -19.19
N THR A 92 -17.06 15.47 -19.79
CA THR A 92 -16.73 14.09 -20.14
C THR A 92 -16.61 13.22 -18.88
N LEU A 93 -16.78 11.90 -19.02
CA LEU A 93 -16.57 10.94 -17.94
C LEU A 93 -15.15 11.04 -17.38
N ALA A 94 -14.12 11.19 -18.24
CA ALA A 94 -12.75 11.37 -17.77
C ALA A 94 -12.63 12.59 -16.85
N GLN A 95 -13.19 13.74 -17.24
CA GLN A 95 -13.19 14.95 -16.41
C GLN A 95 -13.98 14.76 -15.12
N ALA A 96 -15.13 14.11 -15.18
CA ALA A 96 -15.97 13.81 -14.02
C ALA A 96 -15.23 12.92 -13.00
N LEU A 97 -14.58 11.84 -13.45
CA LEU A 97 -13.75 10.97 -12.61
C LEU A 97 -12.62 11.75 -11.94
N ARG A 98 -11.96 12.65 -12.67
CA ARG A 98 -10.84 13.46 -12.15
C ARG A 98 -11.28 14.41 -11.02
N LYS A 99 -12.49 14.96 -11.08
CA LYS A 99 -13.03 15.86 -10.03
C LYS A 99 -13.27 15.16 -8.69
N THR A 100 -13.47 13.85 -8.70
CA THR A 100 -13.71 13.09 -7.45
C THR A 100 -12.45 12.88 -6.60
N ASN A 101 -11.25 13.10 -7.15
CA ASN A 101 -9.96 12.73 -6.56
C ASN A 101 -9.86 11.25 -6.11
N SER A 102 -10.79 10.39 -6.55
CA SER A 102 -10.84 8.97 -6.18
C SER A 102 -10.23 8.06 -7.24
N PHE A 103 -10.08 8.55 -8.46
CA PHE A 103 -9.51 7.84 -9.61
C PHE A 103 -8.13 8.38 -9.95
N GLY A 104 -7.21 7.48 -10.32
CA GLY A 104 -5.84 7.82 -10.63
C GLY A 104 -5.64 8.37 -12.05
N PRO A 105 -4.41 8.81 -12.39
CA PRO A 105 -4.07 9.29 -13.72
C PRO A 105 -4.34 8.27 -14.82
N TYR A 106 -4.09 6.99 -14.53
CA TYR A 106 -4.33 5.90 -15.47
C TYR A 106 -5.78 5.87 -15.94
N GLU A 107 -6.70 5.77 -14.97
CA GLU A 107 -8.12 5.70 -15.22
C GLU A 107 -8.60 6.91 -16.02
N TYR A 108 -8.09 8.10 -15.67
CA TYR A 108 -8.38 9.33 -16.38
C TYR A 108 -8.00 9.25 -17.87
N PHE A 109 -6.75 8.90 -18.17
CA PHE A 109 -6.26 8.89 -19.55
C PHE A 109 -6.87 7.76 -20.38
N SER A 110 -7.03 6.57 -19.80
CA SER A 110 -7.69 5.45 -20.46
C SER A 110 -9.12 5.81 -20.85
N ILE A 111 -9.91 6.33 -19.92
CA ILE A 111 -11.30 6.74 -20.20
C ILE A 111 -11.33 7.86 -21.22
N LYS A 112 -10.45 8.86 -21.12
CA LYS A 112 -10.37 9.96 -22.09
C LYS A 112 -10.16 9.43 -23.52
N ILE A 113 -9.23 8.50 -23.69
CA ILE A 113 -8.97 7.87 -25.00
C ILE A 113 -10.19 7.07 -25.45
N GLY A 114 -10.83 6.33 -24.54
CA GLY A 114 -12.07 5.62 -24.81
C GLY A 114 -13.21 6.53 -25.29
N GLU A 115 -13.32 7.73 -24.73
CA GLU A 115 -14.29 8.74 -25.14
C GLU A 115 -13.96 9.33 -26.51
N GLU A 116 -12.70 9.74 -26.73
CA GLU A 116 -12.23 10.32 -27.99
C GLU A 116 -12.30 9.34 -29.17
N THR A 117 -12.13 8.03 -28.91
CA THR A 117 -12.14 6.97 -29.92
C THR A 117 -13.46 6.23 -30.05
N GLY A 118 -14.45 6.52 -29.19
CA GLY A 118 -15.71 5.78 -29.13
C GLY A 118 -15.58 4.33 -28.62
N GLN A 119 -14.44 3.97 -28.01
CA GLN A 119 -14.14 2.62 -27.52
C GLN A 119 -14.31 2.47 -26.00
N LEU A 120 -15.17 3.28 -25.37
CA LEU A 120 -15.50 3.20 -23.94
C LEU A 120 -15.81 1.77 -23.44
N PRO A 121 -16.60 0.93 -24.14
CA PRO A 121 -16.83 -0.45 -23.70
C PRO A 121 -15.53 -1.24 -23.55
N LYS A 122 -14.62 -1.13 -24.52
CA LYS A 122 -13.33 -1.84 -24.48
C LYS A 122 -12.44 -1.31 -23.35
N VAL A 123 -12.33 0.00 -23.20
CA VAL A 123 -11.51 0.61 -22.15
C VAL A 123 -12.01 0.25 -20.75
N THR A 124 -13.32 0.22 -20.53
CA THR A 124 -13.89 -0.17 -19.23
C THR A 124 -13.67 -1.65 -18.94
N HIS A 125 -13.72 -2.52 -19.95
CA HIS A 125 -13.31 -3.92 -19.83
C HIS A 125 -11.84 -4.06 -19.41
N ASP A 126 -10.98 -3.33 -20.10
CA ASP A 126 -9.54 -3.30 -19.90
C ASP A 126 -9.18 -2.86 -18.46
N LEU A 127 -9.84 -1.79 -17.97
CA LEU A 127 -9.69 -1.31 -16.60
C LEU A 127 -10.21 -2.32 -15.56
N SER A 128 -11.31 -3.01 -15.83
CA SER A 128 -11.82 -4.09 -14.97
C SER A 128 -10.78 -5.21 -14.82
N ILE A 129 -10.23 -5.70 -15.94
CA ILE A 129 -9.17 -6.72 -15.93
C ILE A 129 -7.95 -6.24 -15.16
N TYR A 130 -7.53 -4.99 -15.37
CA TYR A 130 -6.39 -4.41 -14.66
C TYR A 130 -6.59 -4.43 -13.13
N PHE A 131 -7.73 -3.93 -12.63
CA PHE A 131 -7.98 -3.93 -11.19
C PHE A 131 -8.18 -5.34 -10.63
N LYS A 132 -8.79 -6.25 -11.39
CA LYS A 132 -8.92 -7.67 -11.01
C LYS A 132 -7.55 -8.31 -10.82
N ARG A 133 -6.63 -8.15 -11.78
CA ARG A 133 -5.25 -8.65 -11.69
C ARG A 133 -4.51 -8.04 -10.51
N LYS A 134 -4.66 -6.73 -10.28
CA LYS A 134 -4.07 -6.03 -9.13
C LYS A 134 -4.58 -6.58 -7.79
N LEU A 135 -5.88 -6.87 -7.69
CA LEU A 135 -6.48 -7.47 -6.51
C LEU A 135 -6.01 -8.92 -6.29
N ASP A 136 -5.90 -9.70 -7.37
CA ASP A 136 -5.39 -11.06 -7.31
C ASP A 136 -3.94 -11.10 -6.83
N GLN A 137 -3.07 -10.24 -7.36
CA GLN A 137 -1.68 -10.08 -6.88
C GLN A 137 -1.64 -9.69 -5.40
N LYS A 138 -2.45 -8.71 -5.00
CA LYS A 138 -2.55 -8.31 -3.59
C LYS A 138 -3.02 -9.47 -2.70
N ARG A 139 -4.03 -10.22 -3.14
CA ARG A 139 -4.54 -11.38 -2.41
C ARG A 139 -3.46 -12.45 -2.26
N GLN A 140 -2.71 -12.74 -3.32
CA GLN A 140 -1.60 -13.68 -3.27
C GLN A 140 -0.56 -13.27 -2.21
N LEU A 141 -0.15 -12.00 -2.19
CA LEU A 141 0.79 -11.48 -1.20
C LEU A 141 0.23 -11.53 0.22
N VAL A 142 -1.01 -11.11 0.41
CA VAL A 142 -1.66 -11.13 1.73
C VAL A 142 -1.78 -12.57 2.23
N THR A 143 -2.30 -13.49 1.42
CA THR A 143 -2.45 -14.90 1.80
C THR A 143 -1.11 -15.54 2.15
N ALA A 144 -0.04 -15.21 1.41
CA ALA A 144 1.29 -15.73 1.71
C ALA A 144 1.84 -15.23 3.05
N LEU A 145 1.64 -13.96 3.37
CA LEU A 145 2.15 -13.37 4.62
C LEU A 145 1.26 -13.67 5.83
N SER A 146 -0.01 -14.02 5.63
CA SER A 146 -0.96 -14.30 6.72
C SER A 146 -0.50 -15.43 7.64
N TYR A 147 0.02 -16.54 7.08
CA TYR A 147 0.44 -17.69 7.88
C TYR A 147 1.69 -17.42 8.72
N PRO A 148 2.81 -16.89 8.15
CA PRO A 148 3.96 -16.46 8.95
C PRO A 148 3.59 -15.47 10.05
N LEU A 149 2.69 -14.52 9.76
CA LEU A 149 2.25 -13.54 10.75
C LEU A 149 1.46 -14.18 11.89
N LEU A 150 0.59 -15.16 11.60
CA LEU A 150 -0.14 -15.89 12.63
C LEU A 150 0.82 -16.63 13.57
N ILE A 151 1.78 -17.38 13.03
CA ILE A 151 2.79 -18.08 13.84
C ILE A 151 3.62 -17.08 14.66
N LEU A 152 4.02 -15.96 14.06
CA LEU A 152 4.79 -14.95 14.76
C LEU A 152 4.00 -14.36 15.94
N ILE A 153 2.72 -14.07 15.77
CA ILE A 153 1.85 -13.55 16.84
C ILE A 153 1.67 -14.60 17.94
N THR A 154 1.37 -15.85 17.60
CA THR A 154 1.15 -16.91 18.60
C THR A 154 2.44 -17.26 19.34
N SER A 155 3.57 -17.31 18.64
CA SER A 155 4.89 -17.56 19.24
C SER A 155 5.34 -16.42 20.14
N LEU A 156 5.21 -15.16 19.70
CA LEU A 156 5.49 -14.00 20.56
C LEU A 156 4.60 -14.00 21.79
N GLY A 157 3.32 -14.39 21.66
CA GLY A 157 2.41 -14.56 22.79
C GLY A 157 2.90 -15.63 23.77
N ALA A 158 3.29 -16.81 23.27
CA ALA A 158 3.81 -17.90 24.09
C ALA A 158 5.13 -17.52 24.80
N VAL A 159 6.08 -16.91 24.08
CA VAL A 159 7.36 -16.45 24.64
C VAL A 159 7.11 -15.36 25.69
N SER A 160 6.24 -14.39 25.41
CA SER A 160 5.90 -13.33 26.37
C SER A 160 5.27 -13.92 27.64
N PHE A 161 4.39 -14.91 27.51
CA PHE A 161 3.83 -15.63 28.64
C PHE A 161 4.92 -16.32 29.48
N MET A 162 5.86 -17.02 28.83
CA MET A 162 6.98 -17.64 29.54
C MET A 162 7.83 -16.59 30.26
N MET A 163 8.16 -15.47 29.61
CA MET A 163 9.01 -14.43 30.21
C MET A 163 8.35 -13.68 31.36
N PHE A 164 7.04 -13.39 31.27
CA PHE A 164 6.34 -12.58 32.29
C PHE A 164 5.75 -13.39 33.43
N PHE A 165 5.45 -14.68 33.23
CA PHE A 165 4.84 -15.51 34.25
C PHE A 165 5.75 -16.66 34.69
N MET A 166 6.29 -17.43 33.75
CA MET A 166 7.07 -18.62 34.09
C MET A 166 8.44 -18.27 34.68
N VAL A 167 9.21 -17.40 34.02
CA VAL A 167 10.56 -17.02 34.49
C VAL A 167 10.53 -16.40 35.90
N PRO A 168 9.65 -15.42 36.22
CA PRO A 168 9.59 -14.85 37.56
C PRO A 168 9.17 -15.87 38.63
N MET A 169 8.22 -16.76 38.32
CA MET A 169 7.80 -17.82 39.24
C MET A 169 8.98 -18.71 39.66
N PHE A 170 9.86 -19.09 38.72
CA PHE A 170 11.03 -19.90 39.03
C PHE A 170 12.13 -19.10 39.75
N SER A 171 12.29 -17.82 39.43
CA SER A 171 13.17 -16.91 40.16
C SER A 171 12.75 -16.79 41.64
N ASP A 172 11.47 -16.64 41.91
CA ASP A 172 10.93 -16.56 43.28
C ASP A 172 11.14 -17.86 44.06
N VAL A 173 11.03 -19.01 43.39
CA VAL A 173 11.33 -20.31 44.02
C VAL A 173 12.81 -20.39 44.35
N PHE A 174 13.69 -20.04 43.41
CA PHE A 174 15.14 -20.15 43.58
C PHE A 174 15.69 -19.23 44.68
N THR A 175 15.24 -17.98 44.73
CA THR A 175 15.65 -17.00 45.76
C THR A 175 15.24 -17.44 47.18
N ARG A 176 14.13 -18.19 47.33
CA ARG A 176 13.72 -18.79 48.62
C ARG A 176 14.65 -19.91 49.09
N PHE A 177 15.35 -20.58 48.19
CA PHE A 177 16.37 -21.59 48.53
C PHE A 177 17.74 -20.98 48.82
N GLY A 178 17.87 -19.65 48.81
CA GLY A 178 19.08 -18.95 49.25
C GLY A 178 20.26 -19.00 48.28
N GLY A 179 20.04 -19.38 47.02
CA GLY A 179 21.07 -19.40 45.98
C GLY A 179 21.18 -18.07 45.22
N GLU A 180 22.36 -17.78 44.67
CA GLU A 180 22.55 -16.73 43.66
C GLU A 180 22.20 -17.26 42.27
N LEU A 181 21.44 -16.48 41.49
CA LEU A 181 20.97 -16.91 40.18
C LEU A 181 22.16 -17.02 39.20
N PRO A 182 22.23 -18.07 38.36
CA PRO A 182 23.20 -18.12 37.26
C PRO A 182 23.14 -16.86 36.40
N ALA A 183 24.29 -16.38 35.91
CA ALA A 183 24.35 -15.18 35.07
C ALA A 183 23.43 -15.23 33.83
N VAL A 184 23.24 -16.42 33.24
CA VAL A 184 22.33 -16.62 32.11
C VAL A 184 20.87 -16.42 32.52
N THR A 185 20.48 -16.86 33.72
CA THR A 185 19.15 -16.65 34.30
C THR A 185 18.90 -15.21 34.68
N GLN A 186 19.91 -14.55 35.24
CA GLN A 186 19.80 -13.13 35.56
C GLN A 186 19.57 -12.28 34.30
N LEU A 187 20.29 -12.54 33.19
CA LEU A 187 20.12 -11.82 31.93
C LEU A 187 18.67 -11.90 31.41
N VAL A 188 18.06 -13.08 31.46
CA VAL A 188 16.67 -13.27 30.99
C VAL A 188 15.66 -12.56 31.90
N ILE A 189 15.90 -12.54 33.21
CA ILE A 189 15.07 -11.80 34.17
C ILE A 189 15.20 -10.29 33.93
N ASP A 190 16.42 -9.79 33.75
CA ASP A 190 16.68 -8.37 33.48
C ASP A 190 16.01 -7.93 32.18
N PHE A 191 16.10 -8.77 31.12
CA PHE A 191 15.43 -8.50 29.85
C PHE A 191 13.90 -8.55 29.98
N SER A 192 13.36 -9.49 30.76
CA SER A 192 11.92 -9.57 31.06
C SER A 192 11.43 -8.33 31.81
N ALA A 193 12.19 -7.88 32.82
CA ALA A 193 11.90 -6.68 33.59
C ALA A 193 11.97 -5.42 32.72
N PHE A 194 12.94 -5.32 31.81
CA PHE A 194 13.02 -4.24 30.82
C PHE A 194 11.79 -4.21 29.91
N LEU A 195 11.41 -5.37 29.34
CA LEU A 195 10.24 -5.48 28.48
C LEU A 195 8.95 -5.12 29.22
N SER A 196 8.77 -5.62 30.45
CA SER A 196 7.57 -5.37 31.26
C SER A 196 7.47 -3.93 31.76
N SER A 197 8.59 -3.26 32.04
CA SER A 197 8.58 -1.84 32.44
C SER A 197 8.41 -0.88 31.26
N HIS A 198 8.89 -1.24 30.06
CA HIS A 198 8.92 -0.35 28.89
C HIS A 198 7.95 -0.76 27.77
N TRP A 199 7.04 -1.72 27.97
CA TRP A 199 6.15 -2.20 26.90
C TRP A 199 5.28 -1.09 26.28
N LEU A 200 4.81 -0.13 27.07
CA LEU A 200 4.05 1.03 26.59
C LEU A 200 4.91 1.94 25.70
N ILE A 201 6.18 2.13 26.04
CA ILE A 201 7.14 2.93 25.27
C ILE A 201 7.46 2.22 23.95
N LEU A 202 7.68 0.90 23.98
CA LEU A 202 7.89 0.10 22.78
C LEU A 202 6.68 0.16 21.84
N LEU A 203 5.47 0.02 22.38
CA LEU A 203 4.23 0.15 21.60
C LEU A 203 4.09 1.55 21.00
N PHE A 204 4.39 2.60 21.77
CA PHE A 204 4.40 3.97 21.27
C PHE A 204 5.42 4.16 20.13
N ILE A 205 6.63 3.62 20.26
CA ILE A 205 7.66 3.65 19.21
C ILE A 205 7.17 2.97 17.93
N ILE A 206 6.54 1.80 18.04
CA ILE A 206 5.99 1.07 16.88
C ILE A 206 4.89 1.88 16.19
N VAL A 207 3.96 2.45 16.96
CA VAL A 207 2.88 3.29 16.43
C VAL A 207 3.45 4.55 15.76
N LEU A 208 4.43 5.20 16.40
CA LEU A 208 5.09 6.39 15.88
C LEU A 208 5.86 6.09 14.59
N LEU A 209 6.66 5.03 14.54
CA LEU A 209 7.34 4.55 13.33
C LEU A 209 6.33 4.29 12.21
N THR A 210 5.23 3.60 12.51
CA THR A 210 4.18 3.30 11.53
C THR A 210 3.54 4.59 11.01
N ALA A 211 3.23 5.54 11.88
CA ALA A 211 2.67 6.84 11.51
C ALA A 211 3.64 7.65 10.65
N ILE A 212 4.93 7.67 10.99
CA ILE A 212 5.99 8.32 10.21
C ILE A 212 6.08 7.69 8.82
N LEU A 213 6.16 6.35 8.72
CA LEU A 213 6.19 5.64 7.44
C LEU A 213 4.96 5.95 6.57
N ILE A 214 3.78 6.03 7.19
CA ILE A 214 2.53 6.43 6.55
C ILE A 214 2.55 7.90 6.10
N ALA A 215 3.20 8.80 6.83
CA ALA A 215 3.31 10.21 6.46
C ALA A 215 4.29 10.40 5.30
N ILE A 216 5.43 9.71 5.32
CA ILE A 216 6.49 9.87 4.31
C ILE A 216 6.30 9.01 3.06
N ARG A 217 5.33 8.09 3.02
CA ARG A 217 5.09 7.21 1.85
C ARG A 217 4.78 7.95 0.54
N LYS A 218 4.34 9.21 0.62
CA LYS A 218 4.08 10.06 -0.56
C LYS A 218 5.30 10.87 -1.00
N ASN A 219 6.38 10.89 -0.21
CA ASN A 219 7.60 11.62 -0.54
C ASN A 219 8.42 10.84 -1.56
N GLU A 220 8.73 11.45 -2.69
CA GLU A 220 9.48 10.82 -3.80
C GLU A 220 10.87 10.34 -3.36
N LYS A 221 11.56 11.09 -2.49
CA LYS A 221 12.86 10.70 -1.94
C LYS A 221 12.76 9.40 -1.12
N PHE A 222 11.69 9.27 -0.35
CA PHE A 222 11.45 8.05 0.44
C PHE A 222 11.14 6.86 -0.47
N VAL A 223 10.34 7.05 -1.53
CA VAL A 223 10.04 5.99 -2.51
C VAL A 223 11.33 5.49 -3.17
N LEU A 224 12.21 6.40 -3.59
CA LEU A 224 13.52 6.09 -4.17
C LEU A 224 14.41 5.26 -3.23
N ILE A 225 14.57 5.72 -1.98
CA ILE A 225 15.41 5.03 -0.99
C ILE A 225 14.82 3.64 -0.68
N LYS A 226 13.52 3.57 -0.45
CA LYS A 226 12.80 2.33 -0.13
C LYS A 226 12.95 1.31 -1.27
N ASP A 227 12.73 1.71 -2.51
CA ASP A 227 12.86 0.80 -3.66
C ASP A 227 14.31 0.28 -3.79
N ARG A 228 15.32 1.16 -3.67
CA ARG A 228 16.74 0.74 -3.71
C ARG A 228 17.12 -0.20 -2.57
N LEU A 229 16.58 0.00 -1.36
CA LEU A 229 16.80 -0.89 -0.22
C LEU A 229 16.16 -2.25 -0.43
N ILE A 230 14.89 -2.28 -0.87
CA ILE A 230 14.16 -3.54 -1.11
C ILE A 230 14.84 -4.36 -2.21
N ILE A 231 15.30 -3.72 -3.30
CA ILE A 231 16.00 -4.42 -4.39
C ILE A 231 17.30 -5.09 -3.93
N LYS A 232 17.99 -4.48 -2.95
CA LYS A 232 19.22 -5.05 -2.39
C LYS A 232 18.97 -6.22 -1.43
N LEU A 233 17.75 -6.37 -0.91
CA LEU A 233 17.44 -7.48 -0.02
C LEU A 233 17.43 -8.80 -0.82
N PRO A 234 18.18 -9.82 -0.38
CA PRO A 234 18.12 -11.13 -0.98
C PRO A 234 16.69 -11.65 -0.91
N PHE A 235 16.28 -12.39 -1.93
CA PHE A 235 14.92 -12.90 -2.11
C PHE A 235 13.87 -11.80 -2.43
N PHE A 236 13.69 -10.80 -1.57
CA PHE A 236 12.64 -9.78 -1.71
C PHE A 236 12.85 -8.87 -2.92
N GLY A 237 14.09 -8.54 -3.27
CA GLY A 237 14.38 -7.68 -4.41
C GLY A 237 13.89 -8.25 -5.74
N LYS A 238 14.08 -9.57 -5.95
CA LYS A 238 13.59 -10.25 -7.16
C LYS A 238 12.07 -10.31 -7.21
N LEU A 239 11.42 -10.64 -6.10
CA LEU A 239 9.95 -10.62 -6.00
C LEU A 239 9.40 -9.22 -6.30
N TYR A 240 10.01 -8.18 -5.73
CA TYR A 240 9.61 -6.79 -5.93
C TYR A 240 9.76 -6.40 -7.41
N SER A 241 10.89 -6.73 -8.04
CA SER A 241 11.11 -6.46 -9.46
C SER A 241 10.11 -7.20 -10.35
N SER A 242 9.90 -8.51 -10.14
CA SER A 242 8.93 -9.29 -10.93
C SER A 242 7.50 -8.76 -10.77
N LEU A 243 7.13 -8.27 -9.58
CA LEU A 243 5.81 -7.65 -9.35
C LEU A 243 5.62 -6.39 -10.22
N TYR A 244 6.61 -5.51 -10.27
CA TYR A 244 6.52 -4.30 -11.08
C TYR A 244 6.68 -4.58 -12.58
N MET A 245 7.47 -5.57 -12.98
CA MET A 245 7.56 -5.99 -14.38
C MET A 245 6.25 -6.63 -14.86
N ALA A 246 5.58 -7.41 -14.01
CA ALA A 246 4.24 -7.94 -14.31
C ALA A 246 3.23 -6.79 -14.52
N GLN A 247 3.25 -5.78 -13.65
CA GLN A 247 2.38 -4.60 -13.81
C GLN A 247 2.73 -3.83 -15.09
N PHE A 248 4.01 -3.58 -15.35
CA PHE A 248 4.48 -2.89 -16.55
C PHE A 248 4.04 -3.59 -17.83
N CYS A 249 4.29 -4.89 -17.95
CA CYS A 249 3.95 -5.64 -19.15
C CYS A 249 2.43 -5.73 -19.35
N ASN A 250 1.66 -5.97 -18.29
CA ASN A 250 0.20 -6.03 -18.40
C ASN A 250 -0.40 -4.68 -18.79
N SER A 251 0.12 -3.57 -18.25
CA SER A 251 -0.34 -2.23 -18.60
C SER A 251 0.06 -1.84 -20.03
N MET A 252 1.28 -2.17 -20.47
CA MET A 252 1.69 -1.96 -21.86
C MET A 252 0.86 -2.79 -22.84
N ALA A 253 0.62 -4.07 -22.55
CA ALA A 253 -0.24 -4.93 -23.37
C ALA A 253 -1.62 -4.29 -23.54
N LEU A 254 -2.17 -3.80 -22.44
CA LEU A 254 -3.49 -3.17 -22.42
C LEU A 254 -3.51 -1.91 -23.29
N LEU A 255 -2.63 -0.95 -23.02
CA LEU A 255 -2.55 0.32 -23.74
C LEU A 255 -2.34 0.12 -25.24
N ILE A 256 -1.42 -0.76 -25.64
CA ILE A 256 -1.14 -1.04 -27.05
C ILE A 256 -2.36 -1.74 -27.70
N SER A 257 -3.00 -2.69 -27.00
CA SER A 257 -4.19 -3.36 -27.51
C SER A 257 -5.35 -2.39 -27.72
N SER A 258 -5.48 -1.36 -26.88
CA SER A 258 -6.46 -0.27 -27.00
C SER A 258 -6.05 0.79 -28.04
N LYS A 259 -5.04 0.52 -28.88
CA LYS A 259 -4.55 1.39 -29.97
C LYS A 259 -3.98 2.72 -29.50
N VAL A 260 -3.55 2.82 -28.23
CA VAL A 260 -2.74 3.94 -27.77
C VAL A 260 -1.38 3.89 -28.47
N SER A 261 -0.92 5.03 -28.99
CA SER A 261 0.42 5.10 -29.60
C SER A 261 1.49 4.69 -28.57
N LEU A 262 2.57 4.05 -29.05
CA LEU A 262 3.61 3.54 -28.15
C LEU A 262 4.22 4.64 -27.27
N THR A 263 4.47 5.82 -27.84
CA THR A 263 5.00 6.99 -27.11
C THR A 263 4.05 7.45 -26.00
N ASN A 264 2.74 7.53 -26.29
CA ASN A 264 1.75 7.88 -25.27
C ASN A 264 1.64 6.78 -24.22
N ALA A 265 1.74 5.50 -24.61
CA ALA A 265 1.71 4.39 -23.66
C ALA A 265 2.86 4.50 -22.64
N ILE A 266 4.09 4.79 -23.10
CA ILE A 266 5.25 5.00 -22.21
C ILE A 266 5.05 6.20 -21.26
N GLU A 267 4.52 7.32 -21.76
CA GLU A 267 4.20 8.47 -20.91
C GLU A 267 3.16 8.14 -19.84
N LEU A 268 2.13 7.37 -20.19
CA LEU A 268 1.14 6.91 -19.24
C LEU A 268 1.77 6.00 -18.18
N MET A 269 2.67 5.11 -18.59
CA MET A 269 3.35 4.19 -17.66
C MET A 269 4.08 4.91 -16.51
N GLU A 270 4.67 6.08 -16.77
CA GLU A 270 5.34 6.91 -15.76
C GLU A 270 4.37 7.30 -14.62
N SER A 271 3.13 7.63 -14.98
CA SER A 271 2.08 8.03 -14.03
C SER A 271 1.40 6.83 -13.35
N MET A 272 1.39 5.67 -14.02
CA MET A 272 0.71 4.45 -13.58
C MET A 272 1.49 3.68 -12.53
N ILE A 273 2.79 3.53 -12.75
CA ILE A 273 3.62 2.65 -11.94
C ILE A 273 4.44 3.46 -10.95
N ASN A 274 4.15 3.28 -9.67
CA ASN A 274 4.95 3.86 -8.59
C ASN A 274 6.15 2.97 -8.26
N PHE A 275 7.08 2.89 -9.22
CA PHE A 275 8.37 2.23 -9.08
C PHE A 275 9.45 3.18 -9.56
N SER A 276 10.34 3.57 -8.65
CA SER A 276 11.33 4.61 -8.92
C SER A 276 12.26 4.28 -10.09
N LEU A 277 12.72 3.04 -10.22
CA LEU A 277 13.59 2.65 -11.32
C LEU A 277 12.89 2.77 -12.68
N LEU A 278 11.59 2.45 -12.77
CA LEU A 278 10.84 2.68 -14.01
C LEU A 278 10.67 4.18 -14.27
N LYS A 279 10.36 4.98 -13.24
CA LYS A 279 10.21 6.44 -13.38
C LYS A 279 11.48 7.13 -13.86
N GLU A 280 12.65 6.64 -13.47
CA GLU A 280 13.94 7.15 -13.96
C GLU A 280 14.18 6.78 -15.45
N VAL A 281 13.60 5.68 -15.94
CA VAL A 281 13.90 5.13 -17.27
C VAL A 281 12.86 5.51 -18.34
N MET A 282 11.58 5.61 -17.99
CA MET A 282 10.51 5.89 -18.95
C MET A 282 10.71 7.21 -19.74
N PRO A 283 11.19 8.33 -19.14
CA PRO A 283 11.44 9.55 -19.90
C PRO A 283 12.49 9.37 -21.00
N VAL A 284 13.58 8.65 -20.69
CA VAL A 284 14.64 8.34 -21.67
C VAL A 284 14.10 7.47 -22.80
N VAL A 285 13.30 6.46 -22.48
CA VAL A 285 12.67 5.59 -23.48
C VAL A 285 11.72 6.36 -24.38
N LYS A 286 10.96 7.30 -23.81
CA LYS A 286 10.08 8.18 -24.60
C LYS A 286 10.88 9.03 -25.58
N ASP A 287 11.96 9.66 -25.13
CA ASP A 287 12.80 10.50 -25.97
C ASP A 287 13.47 9.70 -27.10
N ASP A 288 14.00 8.51 -26.79
CA ASP A 288 14.59 7.60 -27.78
C ASP A 288 13.56 7.22 -28.88
N LEU A 289 12.34 6.86 -28.49
CA LEU A 289 11.26 6.54 -29.43
C LEU A 289 10.86 7.75 -30.29
N MET A 290 10.81 8.94 -29.70
CA MET A 290 10.53 10.17 -30.45
C MET A 290 11.62 10.50 -31.48
N ASN A 291 12.86 10.07 -31.22
CA ASN A 291 13.99 10.18 -32.14
C ASN A 291 14.08 9.02 -33.15
N GLY A 292 13.13 8.09 -33.14
CA GLY A 292 13.04 6.98 -34.10
C GLY A 292 13.84 5.73 -33.73
N GLU A 293 14.36 5.64 -32.50
CA GLU A 293 14.96 4.41 -32.01
C GLU A 293 13.88 3.36 -31.70
N SER A 294 14.21 2.07 -31.89
CA SER A 294 13.30 0.97 -31.57
C SER A 294 13.14 0.79 -30.05
N LEU A 295 11.98 0.27 -29.63
CA LEU A 295 11.67 0.07 -28.21
C LEU A 295 12.67 -0.89 -27.55
N HIS A 296 12.97 -2.01 -28.20
CA HIS A 296 13.89 -3.00 -27.64
C HIS A 296 15.31 -2.45 -27.46
N ASN A 297 15.79 -1.59 -28.36
CA ASN A 297 17.13 -1.00 -28.25
C ASN A 297 17.18 -0.02 -27.09
N SER A 298 16.19 0.87 -26.97
CA SER A 298 16.13 1.82 -25.86
C SER A 298 16.06 1.11 -24.50
N LEU A 299 15.18 0.09 -24.37
CA LEU A 299 15.09 -0.71 -23.13
C LEU A 299 16.38 -1.47 -22.82
N SER A 300 17.13 -1.90 -23.83
CA SER A 300 18.39 -2.65 -23.63
C SER A 300 19.51 -1.84 -22.98
N LYS A 301 19.43 -0.50 -23.00
CA LYS A 301 20.39 0.40 -22.36
C LYS A 301 20.34 0.33 -20.83
N ASN A 302 19.26 -0.21 -20.25
CA ASN A 302 19.08 -0.28 -18.81
C ASN A 302 19.06 -1.73 -18.29
N SER A 303 19.81 -1.99 -17.20
CA SER A 303 19.90 -3.32 -16.57
C SER A 303 18.62 -3.80 -15.88
N LEU A 304 17.60 -2.94 -15.75
CA LEU A 304 16.31 -3.31 -15.18
C LEU A 304 15.59 -4.37 -16.03
N PHE A 305 15.73 -4.29 -17.35
CA PHE A 305 15.09 -5.20 -18.29
C PHE A 305 16.02 -6.35 -18.60
N ASP A 306 15.57 -7.57 -18.32
CA ASP A 306 16.37 -8.75 -18.60
C ASP A 306 16.46 -9.04 -20.12
N LYS A 307 17.47 -9.84 -20.50
CA LYS A 307 17.70 -10.20 -21.91
C LYS A 307 16.50 -10.89 -22.54
N LYS A 308 15.72 -11.65 -21.76
CA LYS A 308 14.56 -12.40 -22.26
C LYS A 308 13.43 -11.44 -22.63
N MET A 309 13.16 -10.45 -21.79
CA MET A 309 12.19 -9.39 -22.05
C MET A 309 12.57 -8.58 -23.28
N ILE A 310 13.83 -8.12 -23.38
CA ILE A 310 14.33 -7.38 -24.54
C ILE A 310 14.14 -8.20 -25.82
N THR A 311 14.48 -9.49 -25.80
CA THR A 311 14.33 -10.39 -26.97
C THR A 311 12.86 -10.57 -27.37
N MET A 312 11.96 -10.77 -26.41
CA MET A 312 10.53 -10.90 -26.66
C MET A 312 9.93 -9.61 -27.24
N ILE A 313 10.36 -8.45 -26.73
CA ILE A 313 9.94 -7.14 -27.26
C ILE A 313 10.45 -6.95 -28.68
N LYS A 314 11.72 -7.28 -28.95
CA LYS A 314 12.29 -7.23 -30.30
C LYS A 314 11.46 -8.04 -31.29
N ILE A 315 11.16 -9.31 -30.96
CA ILE A 315 10.33 -10.17 -31.83
C ILE A 315 8.95 -9.54 -32.02
N GLY A 316 8.31 -9.08 -30.94
CA GLY A 316 7.00 -8.44 -30.99
C GLY A 316 6.98 -7.17 -31.84
N GLU A 317 8.07 -6.39 -31.83
CA GLU A 317 8.24 -5.20 -32.64
C GLU A 317 8.42 -5.55 -34.13
N GLU A 318 9.27 -6.54 -34.44
CA GLU A 318 9.51 -7.03 -35.82
C GLU A 318 8.25 -7.60 -36.48
N VAL A 319 7.40 -8.31 -35.72
CA VAL A 319 6.14 -8.87 -36.22
C VAL A 319 4.93 -7.94 -36.00
N THR A 320 5.14 -6.74 -35.44
CA THR A 320 4.09 -5.74 -35.13
C THR A 320 2.98 -6.23 -34.19
N GLN A 321 3.30 -7.15 -33.27
CA GLN A 321 2.38 -7.74 -32.28
C GLN A 321 2.83 -7.49 -30.84
N LEU A 322 3.29 -6.27 -30.55
CA LEU A 322 3.79 -5.90 -29.21
C LEU A 322 2.75 -6.16 -28.10
N ASP A 323 1.47 -5.94 -28.35
CA ASP A 323 0.37 -6.23 -27.42
C ASP A 323 0.39 -7.68 -26.94
N SER A 324 0.47 -8.64 -27.87
CA SER A 324 0.47 -10.07 -27.54
C SER A 324 1.75 -10.51 -26.81
N PHE A 325 2.90 -9.92 -27.16
CA PHE A 325 4.18 -10.23 -26.52
C PHE A 325 4.29 -9.63 -25.12
N PHE A 326 3.79 -8.41 -24.92
CA PHE A 326 3.67 -7.82 -23.59
C PHE A 326 2.68 -8.61 -22.71
N GLN A 327 1.58 -9.12 -23.28
CA GLN A 327 0.66 -9.99 -22.54
C GLN A 327 1.36 -11.26 -22.06
N LYS A 328 2.09 -11.96 -22.95
CA LYS A 328 2.87 -13.15 -22.60
C LYS A 328 3.92 -12.87 -21.53
N LEU A 329 4.64 -11.74 -21.63
CA LEU A 329 5.60 -11.31 -20.60
C LEU A 329 4.91 -11.02 -19.27
N GLY A 330 3.77 -10.35 -19.29
CA GLY A 330 2.96 -10.06 -18.11
C GLY A 330 2.49 -11.32 -17.40
N ASP A 331 2.05 -12.33 -18.15
CA ASP A 331 1.65 -13.63 -17.62
C ASP A 331 2.86 -14.38 -17.03
N GLN A 332 4.01 -14.39 -17.72
CA GLN A 332 5.25 -15.02 -17.23
C GLN A 332 5.76 -14.38 -15.93
N TYR A 333 5.81 -13.04 -15.85
CA TYR A 333 6.20 -12.37 -14.61
C TYR A 333 5.18 -12.56 -13.50
N SER A 334 3.88 -12.65 -13.82
CA SER A 334 2.84 -12.94 -12.82
C SER A 334 2.99 -14.36 -12.25
N GLU A 335 3.34 -15.33 -13.08
CA GLU A 335 3.66 -16.69 -12.65
C GLU A 335 4.95 -16.73 -11.81
N GLU A 336 5.97 -15.96 -12.19
CA GLU A 336 7.19 -15.82 -11.39
C GLU A 336 6.91 -15.21 -10.01
N VAL A 337 6.05 -14.18 -9.94
CA VAL A 337 5.60 -13.60 -8.66
C VAL A 337 4.92 -14.66 -7.80
N LYS A 338 4.03 -15.47 -8.37
CA LYS A 338 3.36 -16.56 -7.66
C LYS A 338 4.37 -17.58 -7.14
N TYR A 339 5.28 -18.04 -7.99
CA TYR A 339 6.33 -19.00 -7.64
C TYR A 339 7.24 -18.48 -6.51
N ARG A 340 7.74 -17.25 -6.64
CA ARG A 340 8.59 -16.61 -5.62
C ARG A 340 7.84 -16.41 -4.30
N THR A 341 6.55 -16.07 -4.37
CA THR A 341 5.70 -15.93 -3.18
C THR A 341 5.52 -17.28 -2.48
N THR A 342 5.32 -18.38 -3.22
CA THR A 342 5.25 -19.72 -2.63
C THR A 342 6.58 -20.12 -2.00
N GLN A 343 7.70 -19.86 -2.67
CA GLN A 343 9.03 -20.13 -2.13
C GLN A 343 9.28 -19.39 -0.80
N LEU A 344 8.84 -18.14 -0.66
CA LEU A 344 8.92 -17.42 0.63
C LEU A 344 8.30 -18.24 1.74
N ASN A 345 7.09 -18.73 1.53
CA ASN A 345 6.37 -19.46 2.56
C ASN A 345 7.10 -20.75 2.95
N THR A 346 7.59 -21.50 1.95
CA THR A 346 8.33 -22.75 2.17
C THR A 346 9.62 -22.55 2.97
N PHE A 347 10.33 -21.42 2.80
CA PHE A 347 11.54 -21.12 3.57
C PHE A 347 11.25 -20.49 4.93
N MET A 348 10.21 -19.65 5.01
CA MET A 348 9.84 -18.94 6.24
C MET A 348 9.40 -19.90 7.35
N GLU A 349 8.69 -20.99 7.02
CA GLU A 349 8.17 -21.93 8.01
C GLU A 349 9.28 -22.66 8.80
N PRO A 350 10.26 -23.33 8.17
CA PRO A 350 11.38 -23.93 8.90
C PRO A 350 12.18 -22.91 9.71
N MET A 351 12.41 -21.70 9.16
CA MET A 351 13.11 -20.64 9.89
C MET A 351 12.38 -20.23 11.16
N LEU A 352 11.06 -20.06 11.10
CA LEU A 352 10.24 -19.70 12.26
C LEU A 352 10.25 -20.82 13.31
N ILE A 353 10.16 -22.09 12.90
CA ILE A 353 10.21 -23.24 13.82
C ILE A 353 11.58 -23.33 14.51
N ILE A 354 12.67 -23.21 13.76
CA ILE A 354 14.03 -23.23 14.31
C ILE A 354 14.21 -22.06 15.28
N PHE A 355 13.83 -20.85 14.88
CA PHE A 355 13.90 -19.67 15.73
C PHE A 355 13.11 -19.88 17.04
N LEU A 356 11.87 -20.36 16.95
CA LEU A 356 11.05 -20.63 18.12
C LEU A 356 11.66 -21.70 19.02
N GLY A 357 12.15 -22.79 18.43
CA GLY A 357 12.81 -23.87 19.17
C GLY A 357 14.04 -23.37 19.92
N VAL A 358 14.85 -22.51 19.30
CA VAL A 358 16.01 -21.89 19.95
C VAL A 358 15.56 -20.97 21.10
N VAL A 359 14.58 -20.11 20.89
CA VAL A 359 14.10 -19.18 21.92
C VAL A 359 13.49 -19.93 23.11
N VAL A 360 12.57 -20.86 22.86
CA VAL A 360 11.92 -21.66 23.91
C VAL A 360 12.93 -22.56 24.61
N GLY A 361 13.81 -23.22 23.86
CA GLY A 361 14.87 -24.05 24.43
C GLY A 361 15.82 -23.25 25.32
N PHE A 362 16.21 -22.06 24.90
CA PHE A 362 17.03 -21.15 25.71
C PHE A 362 16.34 -20.75 27.02
N ILE A 363 15.04 -20.42 26.97
CA ILE A 363 14.25 -20.11 28.17
C ILE A 363 14.19 -21.33 29.10
N LEU A 364 13.90 -22.53 28.58
CA LEU A 364 13.84 -23.74 29.39
C LEU A 364 15.18 -24.04 30.08
N ILE A 365 16.30 -24.01 29.35
CA ILE A 365 17.63 -24.21 29.93
C ILE A 365 17.86 -23.22 31.07
N THR A 366 17.51 -21.95 30.83
CA THR A 366 17.65 -20.87 31.81
C THR A 366 16.81 -21.10 33.08
N MET A 367 15.65 -21.75 32.95
CA MET A 367 14.78 -22.10 34.07
C MET A 367 15.23 -23.36 34.83
N TYR A 368 15.81 -24.36 34.13
CA TYR A 368 16.23 -25.62 34.75
C TYR A 368 17.64 -25.56 35.34
N LEU A 369 18.55 -24.73 34.80
CA LEU A 369 19.92 -24.61 35.29
C LEU A 369 20.00 -24.28 36.80
N PRO A 370 19.20 -23.35 37.35
CA PRO A 370 19.19 -23.07 38.78
C PRO A 370 18.73 -24.29 39.62
N MET A 371 17.76 -25.07 39.11
CA MET A 371 17.28 -26.29 39.79
C MET A 371 18.38 -27.36 39.93
N PHE A 372 19.20 -27.56 38.90
CA PHE A 372 20.33 -28.50 38.95
C PHE A 372 21.41 -28.08 39.95
N GLN A 373 21.70 -26.78 40.04
CA GLN A 373 22.68 -26.26 41.00
C GLN A 373 22.22 -26.45 42.44
N ILE A 374 20.92 -26.28 42.73
CA ILE A 374 20.36 -26.58 44.05
C ILE A 374 20.51 -28.06 44.40
N SER A 375 20.21 -29.00 43.49
CA SER A 375 20.39 -30.45 43.74
C SER A 375 21.84 -30.77 44.09
N THR A 376 22.78 -30.22 43.32
CA THR A 376 24.22 -30.46 43.51
C THR A 376 24.72 -29.88 44.83
N ASN A 377 24.27 -28.67 45.20
CA ASN A 377 24.64 -28.02 46.46
C ASN A 377 23.98 -28.67 47.70
N LEU A 378 22.83 -29.31 47.55
CA LEU A 378 22.14 -30.06 48.61
C LEU A 378 22.62 -31.52 48.75
N GLY A 379 23.54 -31.98 47.88
CA GLY A 379 24.11 -33.33 47.97
C GLY A 379 23.13 -34.47 47.64
N LEU A 380 22.10 -34.19 46.84
CA LEU A 380 21.18 -35.18 46.26
C LEU A 380 21.41 -35.36 44.76
#